data_AF-A6JU22-F1
#
_entry.id   AF-A6JU22-F1
#
_cell.length_a   1.000
_cell.length_b   1.000
_cell.length_c   1.000
_cell.angle_alpha   90.00
_cell.angle_beta   90.00
_cell.angle_gamma   90.00
#
_symmetry.space_group_name_H-M   'P 1'
#
loop_
_entity.id
_entity.type
_entity.pdbx_description
1 polymer ?
#
loop_
_entity_poly.entity_id
_entity_poly.type
_entity_poly.pdbx_seq_one_letter_code
_entity_poly.pdbx_strand_id
1 'polypeptide(L)'
;MMCPVQGSPPIHVSWLKDGLPLALSQRTLLHNSGRTLRISQVQLADSGVFTCVASSPAGVANRNFTLLVLVPPILEPEEFQNDVMAAQGSEVVLPCE
;
A
#
# COMPACT_ATOMS: atom_id res chain seq x y z
N MET A 1 -3.46 -3.59 8.06
CA MET A 1 -2.28 -3.98 8.85
C MET A 1 -2.69 -4.21 10.29
N MET A 2 -2.28 -5.34 10.88
CA MET A 2 -2.61 -5.71 12.26
C MET A 2 -1.35 -5.63 13.13
N CYS A 3 -1.43 -4.89 14.22
CA CYS A 3 -0.39 -4.72 15.22
C CYS A 3 -0.87 -5.30 16.56
N PRO A 4 -0.75 -6.62 16.77
CA PRO A 4 -1.09 -7.22 18.05
C PRO A 4 -0.10 -6.73 19.11
N VAL A 5 -0.61 -6.18 20.20
CA VAL A 5 0.18 -5.68 21.32
C VAL A 5 -0.16 -6.47 22.56
N GLN A 6 0.87 -6.91 23.28
CA GLN A 6 0.76 -7.61 24.55
C GLN A 6 1.47 -6.81 25.64
N GLY A 7 0.88 -6.77 26.84
CA GLY A 7 1.44 -6.10 28.00
C GLY A 7 0.35 -5.66 28.98
N SER A 8 0.76 -5.05 30.08
CA SER A 8 -0.13 -4.55 31.13
C SER A 8 -0.75 -3.21 30.72
N PRO A 9 -2.09 -3.06 30.75
CA PRO A 9 -2.74 -1.76 30.56
C PRO A 9 -2.29 -0.71 31.58
N PRO A 10 -2.31 0.60 31.22
CA PRO A 10 -2.73 1.15 29.94
C PRO A 10 -1.63 1.08 28.87
N ILE A 11 -2.01 0.71 27.64
CA ILE A 11 -1.14 0.73 26.46
C ILE A 11 -1.80 1.55 25.37
N HIS A 12 -1.09 2.56 24.88
CA HIS A 12 -1.54 3.41 23.78
C HIS A 12 -0.87 2.98 22.49
N VAL A 13 -1.66 2.82 21.42
CA VAL A 13 -1.17 2.47 20.09
C VAL A 13 -1.37 3.65 19.15
N SER A 14 -0.29 4.06 18.49
CA SER A 14 -0.30 5.08 17.43
C SER A 14 0.37 4.54 16.16
N TRP A 15 0.10 5.19 15.04
CA TRP A 15 0.65 4.83 13.74
C TRP A 15 1.41 5.99 13.13
N LEU A 16 2.53 5.66 12.48
CA LEU A 16 3.32 6.56 11.65
C LEU A 16 3.28 6.07 10.20
N LYS A 17 3.34 6.98 9.24
CA LYS A 17 3.66 6.73 7.83
C LYS A 17 4.95 7.46 7.51
N ASP A 18 5.96 6.73 7.05
CA ASP A 18 7.28 7.27 6.67
C ASP A 18 7.92 8.12 7.77
N GLY A 19 7.76 7.69 9.02
CA GLY A 19 8.27 8.37 10.22
C GLY A 19 7.41 9.52 10.75
N LEU A 20 6.38 9.94 10.01
CA LEU A 20 5.48 11.03 10.41
C LEU A 20 4.17 10.47 10.99
N PRO A 21 3.49 11.20 11.91
CA PRO A 21 2.18 10.80 12.40
C PRO A 21 1.21 10.52 11.25
N LEU A 22 0.53 9.37 11.29
CA LEU A 22 -0.42 8.98 10.26
C LEU A 22 -1.56 10.02 10.17
N ALA A 23 -1.65 10.70 9.03
CA ALA A 23 -2.77 11.59 8.75
C ALA A 23 -4.05 10.77 8.51
N LEU A 24 -5.02 10.91 9.42
CA LEU A 24 -6.31 10.26 9.27
C LEU A 24 -7.13 10.97 8.18
N SER A 25 -7.73 10.18 7.30
CA SER A 25 -8.64 10.60 6.25
C SER A 25 -9.90 9.72 6.24
N GLN A 26 -10.87 10.02 5.38
CA GLN A 26 -12.05 9.18 5.20
C GLN A 26 -11.72 7.75 4.71
N ARG A 27 -10.52 7.53 4.15
CA ARG A 27 -10.04 6.23 3.68
C ARG A 27 -9.35 5.41 4.76
N THR A 28 -8.93 6.04 5.87
CA THR A 28 -8.20 5.37 6.96
C THR A 28 -9.12 5.08 8.13
N LEU A 29 -9.13 3.83 8.59
CA LEU A 29 -9.91 3.38 9.73
C LEU A 29 -9.01 2.67 10.74
N LEU A 30 -9.12 3.09 12.00
CA LEU A 30 -8.47 2.45 13.14
C LEU A 30 -9.50 1.60 13.90
N HIS A 31 -9.23 0.30 14.00
CA HIS A 31 -10.04 -0.65 14.75
C HIS A 31 -9.28 -1.18 15.98
N ASN A 32 -10.00 -1.83 16.89
CA ASN A 32 -9.45 -2.49 18.08
C ASN A 32 -8.55 -1.55 18.90
N SER A 33 -9.05 -0.35 19.21
CA SER A 33 -8.31 0.69 19.95
C SER A 33 -6.98 1.07 19.28
N GLY A 34 -6.98 1.18 17.95
CA GLY A 34 -5.80 1.56 17.17
C GLY A 34 -4.88 0.40 16.81
N ARG A 35 -5.15 -0.84 17.24
CA ARG A 35 -4.29 -1.99 16.94
C ARG A 35 -4.37 -2.46 15.49
N THR A 36 -5.43 -2.10 14.76
CA THR A 36 -5.58 -2.46 13.36
C THR A 36 -5.79 -1.20 12.53
N LEU A 37 -4.89 -0.96 11.58
CA LEU A 37 -5.02 0.09 10.58
C LEU A 37 -5.55 -0.49 9.28
N ARG A 38 -6.70 0.02 8.81
CA ARG A 38 -7.30 -0.30 7.52
C ARG A 38 -7.26 0.93 6.63
N ILE A 39 -6.86 0.75 5.36
CA ILE A 39 -6.88 1.79 4.33
C ILE A 39 -7.78 1.27 3.21
N SER A 40 -8.86 1.98 2.88
CA SER A 40 -9.74 1.67 1.74
C SER A 40 -9.29 2.46 0.51
N GLN A 41 -9.61 1.94 -0.69
CA GLN A 41 -9.30 2.60 -1.96
C GLN A 41 -7.83 3.06 -2.01
N VAL A 42 -6.92 2.09 -1.89
CA VAL A 42 -5.48 2.38 -1.85
C VAL A 42 -5.01 3.03 -3.15
N GLN A 43 -4.13 4.00 -3.02
CA GLN A 43 -3.53 4.75 -4.12
C GLN A 43 -2.01 4.57 -4.09
N LEU A 44 -1.34 4.81 -5.22
CA LEU A 44 0.13 4.70 -5.30
C LEU A 44 0.84 5.50 -4.20
N ALA A 45 0.33 6.69 -3.87
CA ALA A 45 0.85 7.56 -2.81
C ALA A 45 0.71 7.00 -1.38
N ASP A 46 -0.17 6.01 -1.18
CA ASP A 46 -0.29 5.34 0.12
C ASP A 46 0.86 4.37 0.38
N SER A 47 1.66 4.01 -0.64
CA SER A 47 2.87 3.21 -0.46
C SER A 47 3.84 3.88 0.51
N GLY A 48 4.59 3.08 1.25
CA GLY A 48 5.53 3.56 2.25
C GLY A 48 5.71 2.60 3.42
N VAL A 49 6.44 3.07 4.43
CA VAL A 49 6.69 2.33 5.67
C VAL A 49 5.73 2.82 6.75
N PHE A 50 4.86 1.93 7.19
CA PHE A 50 3.96 2.19 8.31
C PHE A 50 4.56 1.62 9.59
N THR A 51 4.64 2.42 10.64
CA THR A 51 5.15 1.98 11.94
C THR A 51 4.03 2.04 12.96
N CYS A 52 3.73 0.91 13.58
CA CYS A 52 2.91 0.86 14.78
C CYS A 52 3.81 1.13 15.99
N VAL A 53 3.40 2.07 16.85
CA VAL A 53 4.10 2.42 18.09
C VAL A 53 3.19 2.13 19.27
N ALA A 54 3.62 1.23 20.15
CA ALA A 54 2.96 0.90 21.40
C ALA A 54 3.71 1.54 22.56
N SER A 55 3.02 2.39 23.32
CA SER A 55 3.58 3.13 24.46
C SER A 55 2.86 2.77 25.76
N SER A 56 3.62 2.54 26.81
CA SER A 56 3.15 2.25 28.17
C SER A 56 4.07 2.92 29.20
N PRO A 57 3.68 3.01 30.49
CA PRO A 57 4.57 3.54 31.54
C PRO A 57 5.91 2.79 31.67
N ALA A 58 5.96 1.52 31.26
CA ALA A 58 7.17 0.71 31.30
C ALA A 58 8.12 0.94 30.11
N GLY A 59 7.65 1.62 29.05
CA GLY A 59 8.45 1.88 27.86
C GLY A 59 7.65 1.86 26.56
N VAL A 60 8.40 1.88 25.46
CA VAL A 60 7.88 1.98 24.09
C VAL A 60 8.42 0.83 23.23
N ALA A 61 7.54 0.22 22.45
CA ALA A 61 7.88 -0.78 21.45
C ALA A 61 7.30 -0.38 20.09
N ASN A 62 7.94 -0.77 18.99
CA ASN A 62 7.47 -0.45 17.65
C ASN A 62 7.58 -1.64 16.68
N ARG A 63 6.83 -1.57 15.59
CA ARG A 63 6.87 -2.56 14.50
C ARG A 63 6.64 -1.87 13.16
N ASN A 64 7.52 -2.17 12.19
CA ASN A 64 7.43 -1.64 10.83
C ASN A 64 6.67 -2.59 9.90
N PHE A 65 5.98 -2.01 8.93
CA PHE A 65 5.23 -2.66 7.86
C PHE A 65 5.53 -1.91 6.56
N THR A 66 5.97 -2.63 5.52
CA THR A 66 6.16 -2.04 4.19
C THR A 66 4.91 -2.29 3.35
N LEU A 67 4.27 -1.21 2.88
CA LEU A 67 3.14 -1.27 1.96
C LEU A 67 3.61 -0.86 0.56
N LEU A 68 3.44 -1.76 -0.40
CA LEU A 68 3.64 -1.49 -1.82
C LEU A 68 2.28 -1.60 -2.52
N VAL A 69 1.80 -0.50 -3.08
CA VAL A 69 0.57 -0.48 -3.87
C VAL A 69 0.93 -0.69 -5.33
N LEU A 70 0.27 -1.67 -5.96
CA LEU A 70 0.45 -1.99 -7.37
C LEU A 70 -0.74 -1.45 -8.18
N VAL A 71 -0.46 -1.01 -9.41
CA VAL A 71 -1.47 -0.67 -10.41
C VAL A 71 -1.46 -1.73 -11.51
N PRO A 72 -2.61 -2.01 -12.15
CA PRO A 72 -2.63 -2.88 -13.32
C PRO A 72 -1.76 -2.27 -14.44
N PRO A 73 -1.10 -3.12 -15.26
CA PRO A 73 -0.41 -2.63 -16.45
C PRO A 73 -1.41 -1.99 -17.40
N ILE A 74 -0.97 -0.93 -18.08
CA ILE A 74 -1.72 -0.29 -19.17
C ILE A 74 -1.06 -0.78 -20.45
N LEU A 75 -1.87 -1.23 -21.41
CA LEU A 75 -1.42 -1.47 -22.78
C LEU A 75 -1.62 -0.16 -23.53
N GLU A 76 -0.56 0.47 -24.03
CA GLU A 76 -0.71 1.76 -24.72
C GLU A 76 -1.45 1.57 -26.06
N PRO A 77 -2.66 2.14 -26.23
CA PRO A 77 -3.55 1.76 -27.33
C PRO A 77 -3.10 2.25 -28.70
N GLU A 78 -2.16 3.18 -28.79
CA GLU A 78 -1.85 3.87 -30.04
C GLU A 78 -1.14 2.97 -31.06
N GLU A 79 -0.40 1.95 -30.63
CA GLU A 79 0.29 1.01 -31.54
C GLU A 79 -0.35 -0.38 -31.62
N PHE A 80 -1.16 -0.79 -30.63
CA PHE A 80 -1.72 -2.16 -30.55
C PHE A 80 -3.13 -2.34 -31.12
N GLN A 81 -3.77 -1.26 -31.59
CA GLN A 81 -5.16 -1.32 -32.06
C GLN A 81 -5.31 -1.39 -33.59
N ASN A 82 -4.21 -1.41 -34.34
CA ASN A 82 -4.25 -1.42 -35.80
C ASN A 82 -4.03 -2.84 -36.33
N ASP A 83 -4.93 -3.28 -37.21
CA ASP A 83 -4.75 -4.52 -37.95
C ASP A 83 -3.52 -4.42 -38.86
N VAL A 84 -2.64 -5.42 -38.78
CA VAL A 84 -1.47 -5.52 -39.66
C VAL A 84 -1.78 -6.49 -40.80
N MET A 85 -1.76 -6.00 -42.04
CA MET A 85 -1.84 -6.84 -43.24
C MET A 85 -0.45 -7.25 -43.69
N ALA A 86 -0.27 -8.53 -44.03
CA ALA A 86 1.00 -9.10 -44.42
C ALA A 86 0.86 -10.03 -45.64
N ALA A 87 1.88 -10.03 -46.50
CA ALA A 87 1.94 -10.92 -47.65
C ALA A 87 2.35 -12.34 -47.22
N GLN A 88 1.96 -13.36 -47.99
CA GLN A 88 2.37 -14.73 -47.69
C GLN A 88 3.91 -14.85 -47.69
N GLY A 89 4.48 -15.27 -46.56
CA GLY A 89 5.92 -15.45 -46.38
C GLY A 89 6.67 -14.24 -45.81
N SER A 90 6.00 -13.12 -45.52
CA SER A 90 6.63 -11.99 -44.83
C SER A 90 6.67 -12.19 -43.31
N GLU A 91 7.73 -11.70 -42.68
CA GLU A 91 7.85 -11.60 -41.22
C GLU A 91 7.10 -10.35 -40.71
N VAL A 92 6.44 -10.46 -39.55
CA VAL A 92 5.69 -9.38 -38.91
C VAL A 92 6.03 -9.34 -37.43
N VAL A 93 6.25 -8.14 -36.89
CA VAL A 93 6.43 -7.90 -35.46
C VAL A 93 5.24 -7.10 -34.95
N LEU A 94 4.54 -7.64 -33.96
CA LEU A 94 3.50 -6.93 -33.22
C LEU A 94 4.15 -6.38 -31.96
N PRO A 95 4.35 -5.05 -31.84
CA PRO A 95 4.89 -4.48 -30.62
C PRO A 95 3.95 -4.74 -29.43
N CYS A 96 4.46 -4.60 -28.20
CA CYS A 96 3.69 -4.58 -26.95
C CYS A 96 4.51 -3.78 -25.93
N GLU A 97 4.07 -2.56 -25.62
CA GLU A 97 4.68 -1.60 -24.70
C GLU A 97 3.69 -1.19 -23.61
#